data_AF-A0A670IPL4-F1
#
_entry.id   AF-A0A670IPL4-F1
#
_cell.length_a   1.000
_cell.length_b   1.000
_cell.length_c   1.000
_cell.angle_alpha   90.00
_cell.angle_beta   90.00
_cell.angle_gamma   90.00
#
_symmetry.space_group_name_H-M   'P 1'
#
loop_
_entity.id
_entity.type
_entity.pdbx_description
1 polymer ?
#
loop_
_entity_poly.entity_id
_entity_poly.type
_entity_poly.pdbx_seq_one_letter_code
_entity_poly.pdbx_strand_id
1 'polypeptide(L)'
;IRPINAMDELCRLMKSFVSTKGRAGLLPISSELCYRLGACQIVMCGTGMQRSTLSVSLEQAAILARSHGLLPKCIMQATDIMRKQGPRVEISAKNLKVMDQMPQSDFT
;
A
#
# COMPACT_ATOMS: atom_id res chain seq x y z
N ILE A 1 1.15 -24.36 4.81
CA ILE A 1 0.71 -23.65 6.05
C ILE A 1 1.64 -22.45 6.24
N ARG A 2 1.15 -21.22 6.09
CA ARG A 2 1.96 -20.02 6.43
C ARG A 2 2.17 -20.01 7.95
N PRO A 3 3.39 -19.83 8.46
CA PRO A 3 3.67 -19.98 9.88
C PRO A 3 2.92 -18.94 10.70
N ILE A 4 2.29 -19.39 11.79
CA ILE A 4 1.56 -18.57 12.77
C ILE A 4 2.45 -17.43 13.31
N ASN A 5 3.76 -17.67 13.41
CA ASN A 5 4.79 -16.74 13.87
C ASN A 5 4.90 -15.46 13.03
N ALA A 6 4.52 -15.48 11.75
CA ALA A 6 4.55 -14.29 10.91
C ALA A 6 3.47 -13.27 11.32
N MET A 7 2.35 -13.73 11.86
CA MET A 7 1.27 -12.86 12.34
C MET A 7 1.64 -12.17 13.64
N ASP A 8 2.27 -12.90 14.57
CA ASP A 8 2.72 -12.33 15.84
C ASP A 8 3.77 -11.24 15.62
N GLU A 9 4.68 -11.45 14.68
CA GLU A 9 5.69 -10.45 14.33
C GLU A 9 5.07 -9.21 13.67
N LEU A 10 4.11 -9.37 12.77
CA LEU A 10 3.35 -8.24 12.20
C LEU A 10 2.58 -7.47 13.28
N CYS A 11 1.98 -8.17 14.25
CA CYS A 11 1.33 -7.55 15.40
C CYS A 11 2.33 -6.79 16.30
N ARG A 12 3.53 -7.34 16.51
CA ARG A 12 4.60 -6.69 17.28
C ARG A 12 5.07 -5.41 16.60
N LEU A 13 5.32 -5.47 15.29
CA LEU A 13 5.69 -4.32 14.47
C LEU A 13 4.58 -3.26 14.47
N MET A 14 3.32 -3.66 14.31
CA MET A 14 2.17 -2.76 14.40
C MET A 14 2.15 -1.99 15.73
N LYS A 15 2.30 -2.69 16.87
CA LYS A 15 2.36 -2.05 18.19
C LYS A 15 3.50 -1.04 18.26
N SER A 16 4.68 -1.40 17.75
CA SER A 16 5.85 -0.51 17.73
C SER A 16 5.63 0.76 16.88
N PHE A 17 5.03 0.63 15.68
CA PHE A 17 4.74 1.77 14.79
C PHE A 17 3.59 2.65 15.28
N VAL A 18 2.70 2.15 16.14
CA VAL A 18 1.67 2.97 16.78
C VAL A 18 2.25 3.75 17.96
N SER A 19 3.14 3.13 18.74
CA SER A 19 3.77 3.76 19.91
C SER A 19 4.85 4.78 19.55
N THR A 20 5.61 4.53 18.48
CA THR A 20 6.56 5.50 17.92
C THR A 20 5.82 6.32 16.87
N LYS A 21 5.95 7.65 16.84
CA LYS A 21 5.25 8.49 15.83
C LYS A 21 5.74 8.28 14.38
N GLY A 22 6.37 7.14 14.06
CA GLY A 22 6.89 6.78 12.75
C GLY A 22 5.77 6.25 11.83
N ARG A 23 5.34 7.08 10.88
CA ARG A 23 4.18 6.77 10.01
C ARG A 23 4.55 6.06 8.70
N ALA A 24 5.80 6.13 8.26
CA ALA A 24 6.23 5.67 6.93
C ALA A 24 6.18 4.13 6.77
N GLY A 25 6.33 3.37 7.86
CA GLY A 25 6.26 1.90 7.86
C GLY A 25 4.88 1.31 8.22
N LEU A 26 3.94 2.13 8.70
CA LEU A 26 2.68 1.63 9.26
C LEU A 26 1.77 1.01 8.18
N LEU A 27 1.60 1.68 7.04
CA LEU A 27 0.70 1.25 5.97
C LEU A 27 1.03 -0.13 5.36
N PRO A 28 2.29 -0.45 4.98
CA PRO A 28 2.59 -1.77 4.44
C PRO A 28 2.42 -2.89 5.47
N ILE A 29 2.74 -2.63 6.75
CA ILE A 29 2.58 -3.60 7.83
C ILE A 29 1.11 -3.83 8.16
N SER A 30 0.30 -2.77 8.23
CA SER A 30 -1.14 -2.89 8.48
C SER A 30 -1.86 -3.59 7.34
N SER A 31 -1.52 -3.27 6.10
CA SER A 31 -2.10 -3.96 4.96
C SER A 31 -1.73 -5.44 4.95
N GLU A 32 -0.48 -5.79 5.23
CA GLU A 32 -0.09 -7.21 5.28
C GLU A 32 -0.78 -7.98 6.39
N LEU A 33 -0.91 -7.38 7.58
CA LEU A 33 -1.62 -7.98 8.70
C LEU A 33 -3.10 -8.22 8.36
N CYS A 34 -3.79 -7.20 7.84
CA CYS A 34 -5.20 -7.30 7.44
C CYS A 34 -5.41 -8.34 6.34
N TYR A 35 -4.53 -8.38 5.33
CA TYR A 35 -4.58 -9.39 4.27
C TYR A 35 -4.51 -10.81 4.83
N ARG A 36 -3.59 -11.05 5.77
CA ARG A 36 -3.41 -12.39 6.37
C ARG A 36 -4.53 -12.78 7.32
N LEU A 37 -5.21 -11.81 7.95
CA LEU A 37 -6.42 -12.04 8.76
C LEU A 37 -7.66 -12.35 7.91
N GLY A 38 -7.61 -12.17 6.58
CA GLY A 38 -8.80 -12.26 5.73
C GLY A 38 -9.76 -11.09 5.90
N ALA A 39 -9.25 -9.94 6.37
CA ALA A 39 -10.06 -8.75 6.60
C ALA A 39 -10.39 -8.02 5.29
N CYS A 40 -11.51 -7.29 5.28
CA CYS A 40 -11.79 -6.30 4.23
C CYS A 40 -10.91 -5.06 4.44
N GLN A 41 -10.22 -4.64 3.38
CA GLN A 41 -9.29 -3.52 3.42
C GLN A 41 -9.83 -2.34 2.62
N ILE A 42 -9.92 -1.18 3.28
CA ILE A 42 -10.37 0.07 2.67
C ILE A 42 -9.24 1.08 2.77
N VAL A 43 -8.82 1.61 1.61
CA VAL A 43 -7.81 2.67 1.54
C VAL A 43 -8.50 4.01 1.28
N MET A 44 -8.32 4.95 2.19
CA MET A 44 -8.92 6.28 2.11
C MET A 44 -7.89 7.40 2.28
N CYS A 45 -8.09 8.51 1.57
CA CYS A 45 -7.40 9.78 1.77
C CYS A 45 -8.37 10.92 1.42
N GLY A 46 -8.01 12.17 1.75
CA GLY A 46 -8.92 13.32 1.60
C GLY A 46 -9.53 13.49 0.19
N THR A 47 -8.78 13.17 -0.86
CA THR A 47 -9.21 13.29 -2.27
C THR A 47 -9.57 11.96 -2.93
N GLY A 48 -9.19 10.82 -2.32
CA GLY A 48 -9.26 9.50 -2.96
C GLY A 48 -8.37 9.31 -4.21
N MET A 49 -7.55 10.30 -4.57
CA MET A 49 -6.75 10.34 -5.80
C MET A 49 -5.31 9.86 -5.56
N GLN A 50 -4.33 10.74 -5.46
CA GLN A 50 -2.90 10.39 -5.57
C GLN A 50 -2.42 9.49 -4.44
N ARG A 51 -2.74 9.82 -3.17
CA ARG A 51 -2.35 9.02 -2.00
C ARG A 51 -3.02 7.65 -1.97
N SER A 52 -4.32 7.58 -2.24
CA SER A 52 -5.03 6.30 -2.35
C SER A 52 -4.50 5.46 -3.50
N THR A 53 -4.23 6.04 -4.66
CA THR A 53 -3.66 5.32 -5.81
C THR A 53 -2.27 4.78 -5.52
N LEU A 54 -1.41 5.55 -4.83
CA LEU A 54 -0.10 5.08 -4.39
C LEU A 54 -0.22 3.91 -3.41
N SER A 55 -1.04 4.06 -2.36
CA SER A 55 -1.23 3.02 -1.34
C SER A 55 -1.83 1.74 -1.91
N VAL A 56 -2.87 1.84 -2.75
CA VAL A 56 -3.49 0.68 -3.40
C VAL A 56 -2.49 -0.02 -4.32
N SER A 57 -1.75 0.73 -5.15
CA SER A 57 -0.81 0.11 -6.10
C SER A 57 0.33 -0.61 -5.39
N LEU A 58 0.83 -0.03 -4.29
CA LEU A 58 1.88 -0.64 -3.47
C LEU A 58 1.37 -1.92 -2.79
N GLU A 59 0.16 -1.88 -2.24
CA GLU A 59 -0.48 -3.07 -1.64
C GLU A 59 -0.67 -4.18 -2.69
N GLN A 60 -1.21 -3.86 -3.87
CA GLN A 60 -1.43 -4.85 -4.92
C GLN A 60 -0.12 -5.47 -5.41
N ALA A 61 0.93 -4.66 -5.62
CA ALA A 61 2.26 -5.18 -5.97
C ALA A 61 2.83 -6.09 -4.87
N ALA A 62 2.65 -5.72 -3.60
CA ALA A 62 3.09 -6.54 -2.47
C ALA A 62 2.30 -7.87 -2.37
N ILE A 63 0.99 -7.85 -2.63
CA ILE A 63 0.17 -9.08 -2.70
C ILE A 63 0.65 -9.98 -3.84
N LEU A 64 0.90 -9.42 -5.02
CA LEU A 64 1.45 -10.17 -6.15
C LEU A 64 2.79 -10.82 -5.80
N ALA A 65 3.68 -10.09 -5.11
CA ALA A 65 4.98 -10.64 -4.72
C ALA A 65 4.88 -11.72 -3.65
N ARG A 66 4.00 -11.54 -2.65
CA ARG A 66 3.85 -12.49 -1.54
C ARG A 66 3.04 -13.74 -1.90
N SER A 67 2.11 -13.64 -2.84
CA SER A 67 1.08 -14.67 -3.06
C SER A 67 0.99 -15.17 -4.50
N HIS A 68 1.54 -14.44 -5.49
CA HIS A 68 1.36 -14.75 -6.92
C HIS A 68 2.67 -14.80 -7.72
N GLY A 69 3.83 -14.80 -7.05
CA GLY A 69 5.13 -15.04 -7.70
C GLY A 69 5.74 -13.84 -8.43
N LEU A 70 5.27 -12.62 -8.18
CA LEU A 70 5.98 -11.43 -8.66
C LEU A 70 7.37 -11.35 -7.98
N LEU A 71 8.42 -11.16 -8.78
CA LEU A 71 9.77 -11.04 -8.25
C LEU A 71 9.89 -9.81 -7.32
N PRO A 72 10.52 -9.91 -6.13
CA PRO A 72 10.63 -8.78 -5.20
C PRO A 72 11.26 -7.52 -5.82
N LYS A 73 12.25 -7.67 -6.69
CA LYS A 73 12.88 -6.57 -7.44
C LYS A 73 11.92 -5.81 -8.36
N CYS A 74 10.79 -6.41 -8.71
CA CYS A 74 9.78 -5.83 -9.60
C CYS A 74 8.64 -5.12 -8.85
N ILE A 75 8.60 -5.12 -7.50
CA ILE A 75 7.50 -4.50 -6.74
C ILE A 75 7.33 -3.03 -7.08
N MET A 76 8.43 -2.27 -7.08
CA MET A 76 8.41 -0.84 -7.41
C MET A 76 8.01 -0.60 -8.86
N GLN A 77 8.50 -1.43 -9.79
CA GLN A 77 8.13 -1.35 -11.20
C GLN A 77 6.64 -1.62 -11.41
N ALA A 78 6.10 -2.68 -10.80
CA ALA A 78 4.69 -3.03 -10.88
C ALA A 78 3.81 -1.91 -10.27
N THR A 79 4.23 -1.37 -9.13
CA THR A 79 3.56 -0.23 -8.48
C THR A 79 3.50 0.98 -9.43
N ASP A 80 4.61 1.31 -10.09
CA ASP A 80 4.66 2.44 -11.02
C ASP A 80 3.81 2.24 -12.28
N ILE A 81 3.81 1.02 -12.83
CA ILE A 81 2.93 0.67 -13.96
C ILE A 81 1.47 0.83 -13.56
N MET A 82 1.05 0.27 -12.42
CA MET A 82 -0.34 0.38 -11.93
C MET A 82 -0.75 1.84 -11.70
N ARG A 83 0.16 2.69 -11.21
CA ARG A 83 -0.12 4.11 -10.97
C ARG A 83 -0.28 4.92 -12.25
N LYS A 84 0.58 4.67 -13.25
CA LYS A 84 0.70 5.52 -14.45
C LYS A 84 -0.15 5.02 -15.62
N GLN A 85 -0.40 3.72 -15.69
CA GLN A 85 -1.07 3.06 -16.81
C GLN A 85 -2.20 2.12 -16.36
N GLY A 86 -2.38 1.94 -15.05
CA GLY A 86 -3.44 1.09 -14.50
C GLY A 86 -4.79 1.79 -14.41
N PRO A 87 -5.83 1.09 -13.93
CA PRO A 87 -7.23 1.55 -14.02
C PRO A 87 -7.51 2.82 -13.20
N ARG A 88 -6.74 3.08 -12.12
CA ARG A 88 -6.97 4.26 -11.27
C ARG A 88 -6.60 5.59 -11.94
N VAL A 89 -5.96 5.59 -13.11
CA VAL A 89 -5.76 6.82 -13.91
C VAL A 89 -7.09 7.48 -14.29
N GLU A 90 -8.16 6.68 -14.42
CA GLU A 90 -9.50 7.20 -14.69
C GLU A 90 -10.05 8.06 -13.56
N ILE A 91 -9.66 7.80 -12.30
CA ILE A 91 -10.09 8.62 -11.16
C ILE A 91 -9.57 10.04 -11.35
N SER A 92 -8.31 10.18 -11.78
CA SER A 92 -7.73 11.49 -12.10
C SER A 92 -8.48 12.15 -13.25
N ALA A 93 -8.79 11.41 -14.31
CA ALA A 93 -9.53 11.93 -15.46
C ALA A 93 -10.98 12.36 -15.11
N LYS A 94 -11.62 11.67 -14.15
CA LYS A 94 -12.98 12.00 -13.68
C LYS A 94 -13.01 13.17 -12.68
N ASN A 95 -11.87 13.47 -12.04
CA ASN A 95 -11.78 14.47 -10.97
C ASN A 95 -10.79 15.62 -11.29
N LEU A 96 -10.66 16.03 -12.56
CA LEU A 96 -9.69 17.04 -13.01
C LEU A 96 -9.75 18.39 -12.27
N LYS A 97 -10.88 18.73 -11.65
CA LYS A 97 -11.06 19.97 -10.88
C LYS A 97 -10.46 19.90 -9.47
N VAL A 98 -10.11 18.71 -8.99
CA VAL A 98 -9.50 18.52 -7.68
C VAL A 98 -8.00 18.75 -7.82
N MET A 99 -7.48 19.73 -7.09
CA MET A 99 -6.04 19.96 -6.99
C MET A 99 -5.44 18.94 -6.02
N ASP A 100 -4.99 17.79 -6.55
CA ASP A 100 -4.28 16.77 -5.77
C ASP A 100 -2.91 16.48 -6.38
N GLN A 101 -1.86 16.75 -5.61
CA GLN A 101 -0.48 16.52 -6.01
C GLN A 101 0.02 15.20 -5.46
N MET A 102 0.86 14.51 -6.24
CA MET A 102 1.55 13.33 -5.73
C MET A 102 2.43 13.76 -4.54
N PRO A 103 2.37 13.06 -3.39
CA PRO A 103 3.31 13.31 -2.31
C PRO A 103 4.72 13.18 -2.87
N GLN A 104 5.56 14.19 -2.62
CA GLN A 104 6.97 14.07 -2.96
C GLN A 104 7.58 12.95 -2.14
N SER A 105 8.36 12.11 -2.81
CA SER A 105 9.09 11.03 -2.18
C SER A 105 10.29 11.62 -1.44
N ASP A 106 10.05 12.25 -0.29
CA ASP A 106 11.10 12.60 0.66
C ASP A 106 11.56 11.31 1.35
N PHE A 107 12.32 10.50 0.61
CA PHE A 107 13.17 9.46 1.19
C PHE A 107 14.51 10.11 1.52
N THR A 108 14.53 10.83 2.64
CA THR A 108 15.75 11.23 3.36
C THR A 108 15.64 10.75 4.80
#